data_AF-A0A0S3U0E3-F1
#
_entry.id   AF-A0A0S3U0E3-F1
#
_cell.length_a   1.000
_cell.length_b   1.000
_cell.length_c   1.000
_cell.angle_alpha   90.00
_cell.angle_beta   90.00
_cell.angle_gamma   90.00
#
_symmetry.space_group_name_H-M   'P 1'
#
loop_
_entity.id
_entity.type
_entity.pdbx_description
1 polymer ?
#
loop_
_entity_poly.entity_id
_entity_poly.type
_entity_poly.pdbx_seq_one_letter_code
_entity_poly.pdbx_strand_id
1 'polypeptide(L)'
;MNAGSIHQSRGITPEEQRLYDHLLKLVQSESPQVLNERFRLLFVEATGYPDLAFQQDLDRLVQATISAQEFRFILNRCCHILINRWQSRPQYYGAITDLVALFESAPTRPITADFSRSRIIKQQRTLIQEFQQTEQYLTLKRLATVLQPAPTETESFGTLIRRYPYLYEHCLVAEGTPDIQQASIRQLQADRQKQFELDLSKYVTYQVRRASSNRVIHPVKNPTLLDDRSLSQALHQFTGKVHGNDTCREVAQRFLTHCQGVRSYKEFKAELYHYLTDTVNPAYGKRHFNQQFGNLLVNAYPQSDSQPLSDFLMVRTCSQLLNFLVVESIHRPQHFVFVDLLSNLGATSTTQLLLQIVLLCRRVKPYLEKRFSILFHHYESYSRDRVQWLIAAMENLQIALSTNFSALNLCFVNQLVR
;
A
#
# COMPACT_ATOMS: atom_id res chain seq x y z
N MET A 1 19.98 -0.79 -13.11
CA MET A 1 19.66 -1.66 -14.27
C MET A 1 18.33 -2.35 -13.95
N ASN A 2 17.30 -2.06 -14.77
CA ASN A 2 15.90 -2.37 -14.47
C ASN A 2 15.58 -3.83 -14.85
N ALA A 3 15.40 -4.69 -13.85
CA ALA A 3 14.80 -6.02 -14.05
C ALA A 3 13.35 -5.92 -14.59
N GLY A 4 12.65 -4.81 -14.32
CA GLY A 4 11.27 -4.57 -14.76
C GLY A 4 11.06 -4.42 -16.28
N SER A 5 12.12 -4.37 -17.09
CA SER A 5 12.00 -4.31 -18.56
C SER A 5 11.92 -5.68 -19.23
N ILE A 6 12.18 -6.77 -18.50
CA ILE A 6 12.32 -8.11 -19.09
C ILE A 6 10.97 -8.83 -19.17
N HIS A 7 10.03 -8.56 -18.25
CA HIS A 7 8.77 -9.30 -18.18
C HIS A 7 7.66 -8.88 -19.15
N GLN A 8 7.66 -7.65 -19.67
CA GLN A 8 6.75 -7.29 -20.77
C GLN A 8 7.15 -7.97 -22.10
N SER A 9 8.30 -8.64 -22.16
CA SER A 9 8.87 -9.28 -23.35
C SER A 9 8.94 -10.81 -23.28
N ARG A 10 8.49 -11.48 -22.21
CA ARG A 10 8.52 -12.96 -22.12
C ARG A 10 7.29 -13.54 -22.83
N GLY A 11 7.50 -14.22 -23.95
CA GLY A 11 6.46 -14.97 -24.63
C GLY A 11 5.94 -16.12 -23.75
N ILE A 12 4.63 -16.28 -23.66
CA ILE A 12 3.99 -17.41 -22.97
C ILE A 12 4.29 -18.69 -23.75
N THR A 13 4.87 -19.70 -23.10
CA THR A 13 5.13 -20.99 -23.73
C THR A 13 3.82 -21.76 -23.95
N PRO A 14 3.76 -22.69 -24.92
CA PRO A 14 2.54 -23.46 -25.15
C PRO A 14 2.18 -24.34 -23.93
N GLU A 15 3.16 -24.80 -23.15
CA GLU A 15 2.94 -25.50 -21.88
C GLU A 15 2.29 -24.60 -20.82
N GLU A 16 2.78 -23.36 -20.68
CA GLU A 16 2.17 -22.36 -19.78
C GLU A 16 0.72 -22.08 -20.18
N GLN A 17 0.47 -21.88 -21.48
CA GLN A 17 -0.88 -21.59 -21.98
C GLN A 17 -1.85 -22.75 -21.72
N ARG A 18 -1.44 -24.01 -21.98
CA ARG A 18 -2.26 -25.19 -21.68
C ARG A 18 -2.60 -25.28 -20.19
N LEU A 19 -1.63 -25.02 -19.32
CA LEU A 19 -1.83 -25.01 -17.87
C LEU A 19 -2.83 -23.91 -17.45
N TYR A 20 -2.70 -22.70 -18.00
CA TYR A 20 -3.61 -21.60 -17.70
C TYR A 20 -5.04 -21.87 -18.18
N ASP A 21 -5.20 -22.38 -19.40
CA ASP A 21 -6.50 -22.72 -19.99
C ASP A 21 -7.19 -23.84 -19.21
N HIS A 22 -6.42 -24.80 -18.69
CA HIS A 22 -6.93 -25.84 -17.82
C HIS A 22 -7.51 -25.27 -16.53
N LEU A 23 -6.75 -24.43 -15.82
CA LEU A 23 -7.25 -23.79 -14.60
C LEU A 23 -8.48 -22.91 -14.88
N LEU A 24 -8.49 -22.17 -16.00
CA LEU A 24 -9.65 -21.37 -16.41
C LEU A 24 -10.91 -22.21 -16.63
N LYS A 25 -10.78 -23.40 -17.22
CA LYS A 25 -11.89 -24.35 -17.39
C LYS A 25 -12.38 -24.87 -16.04
N LEU A 26 -11.48 -25.33 -15.17
CA LEU A 26 -11.84 -25.88 -13.87
C LEU A 26 -12.56 -24.86 -12.98
N VAL A 27 -12.13 -23.60 -13.01
CA VAL A 27 -12.74 -22.48 -12.27
C VAL A 27 -14.21 -22.23 -12.65
N GLN A 28 -14.65 -22.69 -13.82
CA GLN A 28 -16.04 -22.56 -14.26
C GLN A 28 -16.92 -23.70 -13.76
N SER A 29 -16.36 -24.90 -13.56
CA SER A 29 -17.11 -26.12 -13.27
C SER A 29 -17.02 -26.61 -11.83
N GLU A 30 -15.94 -26.30 -11.11
CA GLU A 30 -15.66 -26.88 -9.80
C GLU A 30 -15.82 -25.89 -8.64
N SER A 31 -16.04 -26.43 -7.43
CA SER A 31 -16.11 -25.62 -6.22
C SER A 31 -14.71 -25.15 -5.76
N PRO A 32 -14.61 -24.03 -5.04
CA PRO A 32 -13.32 -23.54 -4.55
C PRO A 32 -12.55 -24.55 -3.69
N GLN A 33 -13.24 -25.38 -2.90
CA GLN A 33 -12.62 -26.40 -2.06
C GLN A 33 -11.96 -27.49 -2.90
N VAL A 34 -12.64 -27.96 -3.95
CA VAL A 34 -12.08 -28.95 -4.88
C VAL A 34 -10.90 -28.36 -5.63
N LEU A 35 -10.99 -27.11 -6.08
CA LEU A 35 -9.91 -26.40 -6.76
C LEU A 35 -8.67 -26.22 -5.88
N ASN A 36 -8.85 -25.91 -4.59
CA ASN A 36 -7.73 -25.84 -3.64
C ASN A 36 -7.04 -27.19 -3.47
N GLU A 37 -7.81 -28.28 -3.36
CA GLU A 37 -7.22 -29.62 -3.30
C GLU A 37 -6.48 -29.96 -4.61
N ARG A 38 -7.08 -29.70 -5.77
CA ARG A 38 -6.42 -29.89 -7.07
C ARG A 38 -5.14 -29.06 -7.18
N PHE A 39 -5.15 -27.83 -6.71
CA PHE A 39 -3.97 -26.96 -6.69
C PHE A 39 -2.88 -27.52 -5.77
N ARG A 40 -3.25 -28.00 -4.58
CA ARG A 40 -2.35 -28.68 -3.65
C ARG A 40 -1.70 -29.91 -4.28
N LEU A 41 -2.49 -30.75 -4.95
CA LEU A 41 -1.99 -31.95 -5.63
C LEU A 41 -1.02 -31.63 -6.77
N LEU A 42 -1.37 -30.61 -7.57
CA LEU A 42 -0.59 -30.22 -8.74
C LEU A 42 0.74 -29.56 -8.35
N PHE A 43 0.69 -28.57 -7.44
CA PHE A 43 1.84 -27.76 -7.09
C PHE A 43 2.55 -28.27 -5.83
N VAL A 44 1.87 -28.35 -4.68
CA VAL A 44 2.50 -28.63 -3.37
C VAL A 44 2.97 -30.08 -3.25
N GLU A 45 2.08 -31.03 -3.53
CA GLU A 45 2.41 -32.46 -3.46
C GLU A 45 3.24 -32.91 -4.66
N ALA A 46 3.06 -32.24 -5.81
CA ALA A 46 3.61 -32.57 -7.12
C ALA A 46 3.29 -34.01 -7.59
N THR A 47 2.26 -34.64 -7.02
CA THR A 47 1.94 -36.05 -7.22
C THR A 47 0.44 -36.34 -7.04
N GLY A 48 -0.07 -37.29 -7.83
CA GLY A 48 -1.46 -37.76 -7.74
C GLY A 48 -2.48 -36.75 -8.22
N TYR A 49 -2.11 -35.90 -9.19
CA TYR A 49 -3.05 -35.05 -9.91
C TYR A 49 -3.88 -35.91 -10.88
N PRO A 50 -5.22 -35.74 -10.97
CA PRO A 50 -6.05 -36.61 -11.79
C PRO A 50 -5.70 -36.60 -13.29
N ASP A 51 -5.35 -35.43 -13.85
CA ASP A 51 -5.08 -35.28 -15.28
C ASP A 51 -3.57 -35.34 -15.56
N LEU A 52 -3.09 -36.53 -15.93
CA LEU A 52 -1.66 -36.80 -16.14
C LEU A 52 -1.00 -35.89 -17.20
N ALA A 53 -1.74 -35.48 -18.24
CA ALA A 53 -1.22 -34.60 -19.29
C ALA A 53 -0.79 -33.23 -18.74
N PHE A 54 -1.58 -32.65 -17.82
CA PHE A 54 -1.23 -31.36 -17.21
C PHE A 54 -0.12 -31.50 -16.17
N GLN A 55 -0.02 -32.66 -15.50
CA GLN A 55 1.13 -32.94 -14.66
C GLN A 55 2.42 -33.06 -15.49
N GLN A 56 2.37 -33.66 -16.68
CA GLN A 56 3.50 -33.71 -17.62
C GLN A 56 3.85 -32.33 -18.20
N ASP A 57 2.86 -31.47 -18.48
CA ASP A 57 3.11 -30.08 -18.87
C ASP A 57 3.85 -29.32 -17.76
N LEU A 58 3.45 -29.49 -16.49
CA LEU A 58 4.14 -28.88 -15.36
C LEU A 58 5.55 -29.46 -15.17
N ASP A 59 5.72 -30.79 -15.28
CA ASP A 59 7.02 -31.44 -15.21
C ASP A 59 7.98 -30.86 -16.28
N ARG A 60 7.49 -30.62 -17.50
CA ARG A 60 8.25 -29.95 -18.57
C ARG A 60 8.59 -28.51 -18.23
N LEU A 61 7.66 -27.75 -17.65
CA LEU A 61 7.90 -26.37 -17.22
C LEU A 61 8.97 -26.29 -16.13
N VAL A 62 8.94 -27.20 -15.14
CA VAL A 62 9.94 -27.28 -14.06
C VAL A 62 11.33 -27.64 -14.61
N GLN A 63 11.39 -28.52 -15.61
CA GLN A 63 12.66 -28.87 -16.27
C GLN A 63 13.19 -27.74 -17.17
N ALA A 64 12.30 -27.04 -17.88
CA ALA A 64 12.65 -25.97 -18.80
C ALA A 64 12.94 -24.64 -18.11
N THR A 65 12.43 -24.42 -16.89
CA THR A 65 12.72 -23.20 -16.14
C THR A 65 14.17 -23.19 -15.69
N ILE A 66 14.98 -22.39 -16.39
CA ILE A 66 16.41 -22.23 -16.16
C ILE A 66 16.66 -21.55 -14.80
N SER A 67 15.66 -20.85 -14.26
CA SER A 67 15.75 -20.17 -12.98
C SER A 67 14.44 -20.15 -12.19
N ALA A 68 14.57 -20.12 -10.86
CA ALA A 68 13.49 -19.81 -9.92
C ALA A 68 12.77 -18.48 -10.22
N GLN A 69 13.42 -17.57 -10.97
CA GLN A 69 12.81 -16.33 -11.40
C GLN A 69 11.62 -16.55 -12.32
N GLU A 70 11.67 -17.48 -13.26
CA GLU A 70 10.58 -17.68 -14.22
C GLU A 70 9.39 -18.42 -13.59
N PHE A 71 9.68 -19.48 -12.82
CA PHE A 71 8.63 -20.30 -12.20
C PHE A 71 7.72 -19.51 -11.26
N ARG A 72 8.28 -18.51 -10.54
CA ARG A 72 7.49 -17.66 -9.64
C ARG A 72 6.33 -16.96 -10.36
N PHE A 73 6.53 -16.53 -11.62
CA PHE A 73 5.50 -15.81 -12.37
C PHE A 73 4.42 -16.76 -12.89
N ILE A 74 4.81 -17.97 -13.30
CA ILE A 74 3.87 -19.02 -13.70
C ILE A 74 2.96 -19.36 -12.52
N LEU A 75 3.56 -19.65 -11.36
CA LEU A 75 2.83 -20.00 -10.15
C LEU A 75 1.92 -18.84 -9.69
N ASN A 76 2.42 -17.60 -9.72
CA ASN A 76 1.65 -16.42 -9.37
C ASN A 76 0.44 -16.23 -10.31
N ARG A 77 0.64 -16.41 -11.62
CA ARG A 77 -0.44 -16.38 -12.63
C ARG A 77 -1.49 -17.45 -12.33
N CYS A 78 -1.08 -18.68 -12.01
CA CYS A 78 -1.98 -19.77 -11.62
C CYS A 78 -2.82 -19.41 -10.39
N CYS A 79 -2.21 -18.81 -9.36
CA CYS A 79 -2.95 -18.33 -8.18
C CYS A 79 -3.99 -17.28 -8.58
N HIS A 80 -3.60 -16.31 -9.41
CA HIS A 80 -4.46 -15.22 -9.83
C HIS A 80 -5.62 -15.67 -10.73
N ILE A 81 -5.48 -16.74 -11.52
CA ILE A 81 -6.59 -17.34 -12.26
C ILE A 81 -7.72 -17.76 -11.31
N LEU A 82 -7.39 -18.43 -10.20
CA LEU A 82 -8.36 -18.85 -9.18
C LEU A 82 -8.92 -17.64 -8.42
N ILE A 83 -8.03 -16.78 -7.90
CA ILE A 83 -8.39 -15.62 -7.08
C ILE A 83 -9.30 -14.66 -7.84
N ASN A 84 -9.05 -14.44 -9.14
CA ASN A 84 -9.86 -13.52 -9.93
C ASN A 84 -11.33 -13.90 -9.98
N ARG A 85 -11.64 -15.21 -9.95
CA ARG A 85 -13.03 -15.68 -9.86
C ARG A 85 -13.61 -15.47 -8.47
N TRP A 86 -12.84 -15.77 -7.43
CA TRP A 86 -13.32 -15.82 -6.06
C TRP A 86 -13.44 -14.44 -5.41
N GLN A 87 -12.56 -13.48 -5.74
CA GLN A 87 -12.48 -12.17 -5.10
C GLN A 87 -13.76 -11.31 -5.25
N SER A 88 -14.56 -11.58 -6.28
CA SER A 88 -15.83 -10.90 -6.50
C SER A 88 -16.95 -11.34 -5.55
N ARG A 89 -16.75 -12.42 -4.78
CA ARG A 89 -17.78 -13.06 -3.96
C ARG A 89 -17.29 -13.26 -2.52
N PRO A 90 -17.83 -12.52 -1.53
CA PRO A 90 -17.40 -12.62 -0.13
C PRO A 90 -17.41 -14.03 0.45
N GLN A 91 -18.37 -14.87 0.03
CA GLN A 91 -18.46 -16.28 0.45
C GLN A 91 -17.23 -17.13 0.08
N TYR A 92 -16.39 -16.67 -0.85
CA TYR A 92 -15.19 -17.39 -1.30
C TYR A 92 -13.88 -16.81 -0.76
N TYR A 93 -13.94 -15.82 0.15
CA TYR A 93 -12.73 -15.26 0.78
C TYR A 93 -11.96 -16.30 1.62
N GLY A 94 -12.68 -17.26 2.22
CA GLY A 94 -12.07 -18.41 2.89
C GLY A 94 -11.21 -19.24 1.92
N ALA A 95 -11.70 -19.52 0.71
CA ALA A 95 -10.96 -20.30 -0.26
C ALA A 95 -9.67 -19.60 -0.75
N ILE A 96 -9.67 -18.26 -0.85
CA ILE A 96 -8.45 -17.48 -1.16
C ILE A 96 -7.44 -17.61 -0.02
N THR A 97 -7.90 -17.55 1.23
CA THR A 97 -7.04 -17.76 2.40
C THR A 97 -6.44 -19.16 2.38
N ASP A 98 -7.27 -20.17 2.18
CA ASP A 98 -6.84 -21.57 2.14
C ASP A 98 -5.80 -21.80 1.03
N LEU A 99 -6.01 -21.25 -0.17
CA LEU A 99 -5.07 -21.31 -1.29
C LEU A 99 -3.69 -20.76 -0.91
N VAL A 100 -3.65 -19.61 -0.23
CA VAL A 100 -2.39 -18.99 0.18
C VAL A 100 -1.71 -19.78 1.31
N ALA A 101 -2.50 -20.36 2.21
CA ALA A 101 -2.00 -21.21 3.29
C ALA A 101 -1.43 -22.55 2.79
N LEU A 102 -1.84 -23.04 1.61
CA LEU A 102 -1.26 -24.25 1.00
C LEU A 102 0.25 -24.17 0.86
N PHE A 103 0.79 -22.98 0.60
CA PHE A 103 2.22 -22.79 0.45
C PHE A 103 2.98 -22.92 1.77
N GLU A 104 2.35 -22.67 2.91
CA GLU A 104 2.98 -22.85 4.24
C GLU A 104 2.95 -24.32 4.69
N SER A 105 2.13 -25.16 4.05
CA SER A 105 2.01 -26.57 4.37
C SER A 105 3.16 -27.41 3.80
N ALA A 106 3.67 -28.35 4.59
CA ALA A 106 4.64 -29.33 4.11
C ALA A 106 3.95 -30.40 3.24
N PRO A 107 4.61 -30.89 2.16
CA PRO A 107 4.08 -32.00 1.38
C PRO A 107 3.86 -33.23 2.25
N THR A 108 2.67 -33.80 2.17
CA THR A 108 2.25 -34.94 2.99
C THR A 108 2.47 -36.28 2.30
N ARG A 109 2.55 -36.30 0.96
CA ARG A 109 2.66 -37.54 0.18
C ARG A 109 4.12 -37.94 -0.02
N PRO A 110 4.45 -39.23 0.21
CA PRO A 110 5.77 -39.77 -0.09
C PRO A 110 6.03 -39.72 -1.60
N ILE A 111 7.30 -39.60 -1.98
CA ILE A 111 7.71 -39.62 -3.37
C ILE A 111 7.80 -41.08 -3.83
N THR A 112 6.70 -41.62 -4.34
CA THR A 112 6.61 -43.00 -4.86
C THR A 112 6.64 -42.99 -6.39
N ALA A 113 7.72 -42.47 -6.97
CA ALA A 113 7.90 -42.34 -8.42
C ALA A 113 9.30 -42.77 -8.84
N ASP A 114 9.46 -43.12 -10.12
CA ASP A 114 10.74 -43.49 -10.72
C ASP A 114 11.80 -42.41 -10.50
N PHE A 115 13.08 -42.82 -10.56
CA PHE A 115 14.22 -41.97 -10.20
C PHE A 115 14.22 -40.61 -10.94
N SER A 116 13.90 -40.61 -12.24
CA SER A 116 13.84 -39.39 -13.07
C SER A 116 12.74 -38.42 -12.58
N ARG A 117 11.54 -38.94 -12.29
CA ARG A 117 10.41 -38.15 -11.81
C ARG A 117 10.58 -37.69 -10.37
N SER A 118 11.19 -38.51 -9.52
CA SER A 118 11.55 -38.15 -8.15
C SER A 118 12.41 -36.89 -8.09
N ARG A 119 13.34 -36.70 -9.04
CA ARG A 119 14.16 -35.49 -9.14
C ARG A 119 13.33 -34.24 -9.48
N ILE A 120 12.39 -34.37 -10.43
CA ILE A 120 11.51 -33.25 -10.83
C ILE A 120 10.61 -32.83 -9.66
N ILE A 121 10.02 -33.80 -8.95
CA ILE A 121 9.18 -33.57 -7.76
C ILE A 121 9.97 -32.80 -6.69
N LYS A 122 11.22 -33.21 -6.43
CA LYS A 122 12.09 -32.50 -5.47
C LYS A 122 12.35 -31.06 -5.93
N GLN A 123 12.70 -30.87 -7.21
CA GLN A 123 12.95 -29.55 -7.77
C GLN A 123 11.70 -28.65 -7.67
N GLN A 124 10.52 -29.16 -8.01
CA GLN A 124 9.26 -28.42 -7.89
C GLN A 124 8.98 -28.01 -6.44
N ARG A 125 9.17 -28.92 -5.47
CA ARG A 125 9.00 -28.62 -4.05
C ARG A 125 9.99 -27.53 -3.59
N THR A 126 11.24 -27.56 -4.07
CA THR A 126 12.22 -26.48 -3.83
C THR A 126 11.77 -25.15 -4.43
N LEU A 127 11.29 -25.14 -5.67
CA LEU A 127 10.79 -23.91 -6.32
C LEU A 127 9.61 -23.30 -5.56
N ILE A 128 8.76 -24.12 -4.94
CA ILE A 128 7.66 -23.64 -4.08
C ILE A 128 8.19 -23.03 -2.77
N GLN A 129 9.21 -23.63 -2.16
CA GLN A 129 9.85 -23.04 -0.98
C GLN A 129 10.50 -21.70 -1.32
N GLU A 130 11.15 -21.60 -2.46
CA GLU A 130 11.74 -20.35 -2.96
C GLU A 130 10.65 -19.30 -3.27
N PHE A 131 9.49 -19.73 -3.80
CA PHE A 131 8.34 -18.84 -4.04
C PHE A 131 7.87 -18.14 -2.77
N GLN A 132 7.91 -18.80 -1.61
CA GLN A 132 7.51 -18.18 -0.32
C GLN A 132 8.36 -16.97 0.05
N GLN A 133 9.59 -16.86 -0.48
CA GLN A 133 10.50 -15.76 -0.23
C GLN A 133 10.36 -14.62 -1.26
N THR A 134 9.37 -14.72 -2.16
CA THR A 134 9.17 -13.73 -3.23
C THR A 134 8.14 -12.66 -2.87
N GLU A 135 8.26 -11.50 -3.52
CA GLU A 135 7.27 -10.42 -3.42
C GLU A 135 5.88 -10.87 -3.88
N GLN A 136 5.80 -11.72 -4.91
CA GLN A 136 4.55 -12.30 -5.41
C GLN A 136 3.79 -13.02 -4.30
N TYR A 137 4.46 -13.92 -3.57
CA TYR A 137 3.82 -14.60 -2.43
C TYR A 137 3.43 -13.64 -1.30
N LEU A 138 4.27 -12.65 -1.01
CA LEU A 138 3.96 -11.65 0.02
C LEU A 138 2.70 -10.85 -0.31
N THR A 139 2.53 -10.42 -1.56
CA THR A 139 1.31 -9.73 -2.01
C THR A 139 0.06 -10.60 -1.90
N LEU A 140 0.16 -11.91 -2.19
CA LEU A 140 -0.91 -12.88 -1.99
C LEU A 140 -1.30 -13.01 -0.50
N LYS A 141 -0.31 -13.08 0.39
CA LYS A 141 -0.51 -13.13 1.85
C LYS A 141 -1.20 -11.88 2.39
N ARG A 142 -0.80 -10.71 1.91
CA ARG A 142 -1.46 -9.45 2.25
C ARG A 142 -2.89 -9.40 1.72
N LEU A 143 -3.14 -9.86 0.49
CA LEU A 143 -4.47 -9.91 -0.08
C LEU A 143 -5.40 -10.82 0.75
N ALA A 144 -4.94 -12.03 1.11
CA ALA A 144 -5.70 -12.92 1.98
C ALA A 144 -6.04 -12.24 3.32
N THR A 145 -5.09 -11.53 3.92
CA THR A 145 -5.28 -10.77 5.16
C THR A 145 -6.33 -9.65 5.02
N VAL A 146 -6.38 -8.97 3.87
CA VAL A 146 -7.38 -7.91 3.59
C VAL A 146 -8.79 -8.47 3.45
N LEU A 147 -8.93 -9.69 2.94
CA LEU A 147 -10.21 -10.34 2.67
C LEU A 147 -10.80 -11.06 3.88
N GLN A 148 -9.97 -11.44 4.86
CA GLN A 148 -10.44 -12.06 6.09
C GLN A 148 -11.26 -11.11 6.97
N PRO A 149 -12.22 -11.63 7.76
CA PRO A 149 -12.85 -10.87 8.83
C PRO A 149 -11.79 -10.42 9.85
N ALA A 150 -12.09 -9.37 10.63
CA ALA A 150 -11.15 -8.84 11.61
C ALA A 150 -10.62 -9.98 12.52
N PRO A 151 -9.29 -10.20 12.58
CA PRO A 151 -8.71 -11.19 13.46
C PRO A 151 -9.01 -10.80 14.89
N THR A 152 -9.36 -11.81 15.67
CA THR A 152 -9.29 -11.82 17.12
C THR A 152 -7.82 -11.71 17.52
N GLU A 153 -7.44 -10.51 17.95
CA GLU A 153 -6.30 -10.24 18.84
C GLU A 153 -5.01 -11.04 18.55
N THR A 154 -4.29 -10.72 17.47
CA THR A 154 -2.89 -11.17 17.28
C THR A 154 -2.00 -10.09 16.65
N GLU A 155 -1.37 -9.37 17.58
CA GLU A 155 -0.08 -8.68 17.70
C GLU A 155 0.72 -8.09 16.53
N SER A 156 0.70 -8.63 15.29
CA SER A 156 1.59 -8.09 14.24
C SER A 156 1.00 -6.87 13.54
N PHE A 157 1.87 -5.94 13.17
CA PHE A 157 1.49 -4.73 12.45
C PHE A 157 0.97 -5.04 11.03
N GLY A 158 1.51 -6.07 10.37
CA GLY A 158 1.08 -6.49 9.04
C GLY A 158 -0.42 -6.80 8.92
N THR A 159 -1.05 -7.29 9.98
CA THR A 159 -2.50 -7.53 10.01
C THR A 159 -3.36 -6.27 9.88
N LEU A 160 -2.76 -5.09 10.09
CA LEU A 160 -3.42 -3.80 9.93
C LEU A 160 -3.53 -3.35 8.47
N ILE A 161 -2.92 -4.05 7.50
CA ILE A 161 -3.01 -3.66 6.07
C ILE A 161 -4.46 -3.39 5.66
N ARG A 162 -5.42 -4.19 6.13
CA ARG A 162 -6.85 -4.05 5.84
C ARG A 162 -7.46 -2.69 6.21
N ARG A 163 -6.82 -1.97 7.13
CA ARG A 163 -7.25 -0.65 7.61
C ARG A 163 -6.74 0.48 6.71
N TYR A 164 -5.70 0.25 5.93
CA TYR A 164 -4.99 1.28 5.16
C TYR A 164 -5.18 1.08 3.64
N PRO A 165 -6.40 1.31 3.12
CA PRO A 165 -6.70 1.07 1.71
C PRO A 165 -5.91 1.98 0.75
N TYR A 166 -5.44 3.15 1.20
CA TYR A 166 -4.53 4.01 0.41
C TYR A 166 -3.20 3.33 0.05
N LEU A 167 -2.85 2.19 0.65
CA LEU A 167 -1.63 1.46 0.34
C LEU A 167 -1.84 0.27 -0.60
N TYR A 168 -3.09 -0.11 -0.92
CA TYR A 168 -3.36 -1.39 -1.58
C TYR A 168 -2.67 -1.52 -2.94
N GLU A 169 -2.71 -0.48 -3.78
CA GLU A 169 -2.02 -0.48 -5.07
C GLU A 169 -0.50 -0.68 -4.95
N HIS A 170 0.10 -0.33 -3.81
CA HIS A 170 1.55 -0.45 -3.57
C HIS A 170 1.93 -1.64 -2.67
N CYS A 171 0.97 -2.28 -2.00
CA CYS A 171 1.18 -3.40 -1.10
C CYS A 171 0.66 -4.74 -1.64
N LEU A 172 -0.31 -4.72 -2.56
CA LEU A 172 -1.01 -5.90 -3.07
C LEU A 172 -0.73 -6.18 -4.56
N VAL A 173 -0.02 -5.28 -5.24
CA VAL A 173 0.39 -5.43 -6.64
C VAL A 173 1.90 -5.60 -6.68
N ALA A 174 2.36 -6.67 -7.33
CA ALA A 174 3.76 -6.95 -7.57
C ALA A 174 4.06 -6.93 -9.07
N GLU A 175 5.35 -7.06 -9.41
CA GLU A 175 5.73 -7.33 -10.79
C GLU A 175 5.08 -8.63 -11.28
N GLY A 176 4.53 -8.60 -12.49
CA GLY A 176 3.84 -9.73 -13.11
C GLY A 176 2.40 -9.96 -12.66
N THR A 177 1.85 -9.11 -11.78
CA THR A 177 0.42 -9.13 -11.45
C THR A 177 -0.43 -8.79 -12.69
N PRO A 178 -1.39 -9.65 -13.11
CA PRO A 178 -2.24 -9.41 -14.28
C PRO A 178 -3.08 -8.13 -14.18
N ASP A 179 -3.28 -7.43 -15.31
CA ASP A 179 -4.07 -6.18 -15.37
C ASP A 179 -5.48 -6.31 -14.79
N ILE A 180 -6.16 -7.43 -15.08
CA ILE A 180 -7.50 -7.73 -14.53
C ILE A 180 -7.50 -7.70 -13.01
N GLN A 181 -6.44 -8.24 -12.40
CA GLN A 181 -6.32 -8.25 -10.95
C GLN A 181 -5.93 -6.89 -10.40
N GLN A 182 -5.03 -6.16 -11.07
CA GLN A 182 -4.73 -4.77 -10.69
C GLN A 182 -6.00 -3.92 -10.68
N ALA A 183 -6.87 -4.08 -11.68
CA ALA A 183 -8.18 -3.43 -11.73
C ALA A 183 -9.08 -3.83 -10.55
N SER A 184 -9.12 -5.13 -10.19
CA SER A 184 -9.88 -5.58 -9.03
C SER A 184 -9.32 -5.05 -7.70
N ILE A 185 -8.00 -4.92 -7.55
CA ILE A 185 -7.37 -4.34 -6.37
C ILE A 185 -7.71 -2.86 -6.26
N ARG A 186 -7.71 -2.12 -7.38
CA ARG A 186 -8.14 -0.71 -7.42
C ARG A 186 -9.62 -0.56 -7.03
N GLN A 187 -10.48 -1.46 -7.48
CA GLN A 187 -11.89 -1.47 -7.07
C GLN A 187 -12.03 -1.73 -5.57
N LEU A 188 -11.37 -2.75 -5.05
CA LEU A 188 -11.35 -3.07 -3.62
C LEU A 188 -10.83 -1.89 -2.78
N GLN A 189 -9.78 -1.22 -3.25
CA GLN A 189 -9.24 -0.02 -2.63
C GLN A 189 -10.28 1.10 -2.57
N ALA A 190 -10.96 1.40 -3.69
CA ALA A 190 -11.99 2.43 -3.74
C ALA A 190 -13.17 2.13 -2.80
N ASP A 191 -13.64 0.88 -2.78
CA ASP A 191 -14.74 0.45 -1.92
C ASP A 191 -14.39 0.58 -0.44
N ARG A 192 -13.18 0.18 -0.05
CA ARG A 192 -12.69 0.30 1.34
C ARG A 192 -12.44 1.75 1.76
N GLN A 193 -11.92 2.59 0.86
CA GLN A 193 -11.79 4.03 1.10
C GLN A 193 -13.17 4.64 1.36
N LYS A 194 -14.13 4.42 0.45
CA LYS A 194 -15.50 4.94 0.61
C LYS A 194 -16.16 4.48 1.91
N GLN A 195 -15.98 3.21 2.30
CA GLN A 195 -16.50 2.70 3.56
C GLN A 195 -15.89 3.43 4.77
N PHE A 196 -14.56 3.60 4.79
CA PHE A 196 -13.88 4.36 5.83
C PHE A 196 -14.39 5.82 5.91
N GLU A 197 -14.57 6.47 4.78
CA GLU A 197 -15.07 7.85 4.70
C GLU A 197 -16.50 7.99 5.25
N LEU A 198 -17.38 7.03 4.93
CA LEU A 198 -18.74 6.98 5.46
C LEU A 198 -18.74 6.76 6.98
N ASP A 199 -17.92 5.84 7.47
CA ASP A 199 -17.83 5.56 8.90
C ASP A 199 -17.23 6.73 9.69
N LEU A 200 -16.24 7.43 9.11
CA LEU A 200 -15.69 8.65 9.69
C LEU A 200 -16.72 9.78 9.75
N SER A 201 -17.49 9.99 8.68
CA SER A 201 -18.56 10.99 8.65
C SER A 201 -19.65 10.71 9.69
N LYS A 202 -20.08 9.44 9.81
CA LYS A 202 -21.03 9.01 10.85
C LYS A 202 -20.48 9.28 12.25
N TYR A 203 -19.21 8.95 12.49
CA TYR A 203 -18.57 9.14 13.78
C TYR A 203 -18.47 10.61 14.18
N VAL A 204 -18.02 11.46 13.25
CA VAL A 204 -17.95 12.92 13.47
C VAL A 204 -19.33 13.50 13.76
N THR A 205 -20.35 13.11 12.98
CA THR A 205 -21.73 13.55 13.20
C THR A 205 -22.24 13.12 14.57
N TYR A 206 -21.90 11.90 15.00
CA TYR A 206 -22.23 11.41 16.33
C TYR A 206 -21.56 12.24 17.43
N GLN A 207 -20.26 12.51 17.33
CA GLN A 207 -19.51 13.32 18.30
C GLN A 207 -20.09 14.73 18.46
N VAL A 208 -20.42 15.40 17.35
CA VAL A 208 -21.03 16.74 17.37
C VAL A 208 -22.41 16.72 18.04
N ARG A 209 -23.25 15.72 17.73
CA ARG A 209 -24.59 15.61 18.33
C ARG A 209 -24.51 15.29 19.82
N ARG A 210 -23.54 14.47 20.24
CA ARG A 210 -23.27 14.16 21.64
C ARG A 210 -22.85 15.40 22.42
N ALA A 211 -22.03 16.27 21.84
CA ALA A 211 -21.65 17.54 22.47
C ALA A 211 -22.80 18.56 22.56
N SER A 212 -23.78 18.48 21.64
CA SER A 212 -24.86 19.48 21.50
C SER A 212 -26.19 19.06 22.15
N SER A 213 -26.35 17.81 22.59
CA SER A 213 -27.64 17.27 23.04
C SER A 213 -27.52 16.44 24.31
N ASN A 214 -28.40 16.69 25.28
CA ASN A 214 -28.55 15.89 26.50
C ASN A 214 -29.34 14.57 26.30
N ARG A 215 -29.59 14.15 25.05
CA ARG A 215 -30.32 12.90 24.76
C ARG A 215 -29.36 11.71 24.69
N VAL A 216 -29.85 10.54 25.08
CA VAL A 216 -29.14 9.27 24.89
C VAL A 216 -29.10 8.96 23.39
N ILE A 217 -27.95 9.20 22.75
CA ILE A 217 -27.70 8.90 21.34
C ILE A 217 -26.98 7.56 21.25
N HIS A 218 -27.35 6.72 20.29
CA HIS A 218 -26.67 5.45 20.06
C HIS A 218 -25.18 5.65 19.78
N PRO A 219 -24.29 4.94 20.49
CA PRO A 219 -22.85 5.10 20.33
C PRO A 219 -22.39 4.60 18.96
N VAL A 220 -21.69 5.45 18.22
CA VAL A 220 -20.99 5.07 16.99
C VAL A 220 -19.53 4.79 17.33
N LYS A 221 -18.98 3.69 16.84
CA LYS A 221 -17.57 3.31 17.09
C LYS A 221 -16.62 4.21 16.30
N ASN A 222 -15.51 4.61 16.92
CA ASN A 222 -14.42 5.31 16.24
C ASN A 222 -13.83 4.39 15.14
N PRO A 223 -13.82 4.81 13.86
CA PRO A 223 -13.28 3.99 12.78
C PRO A 223 -11.74 3.97 12.76
N THR A 224 -11.07 4.83 13.52
CA THR A 224 -9.60 4.96 13.62
C THR A 224 -9.03 4.23 14.83
N LEU A 225 -7.70 4.07 14.89
CA LEU A 225 -6.97 3.62 16.08
C LEU A 225 -6.50 4.78 16.98
N LEU A 226 -6.81 6.02 16.62
CA LEU A 226 -6.53 7.19 17.45
C LEU A 226 -7.56 7.29 18.57
N ASP A 227 -7.14 7.85 19.71
CA ASP A 227 -8.10 8.28 20.73
C ASP A 227 -8.95 9.47 20.24
N ASP A 228 -10.07 9.74 20.93
CA ASP A 228 -11.03 10.77 20.52
C ASP A 228 -10.40 12.17 20.42
N ARG A 229 -9.44 12.45 21.31
CA ARG A 229 -8.75 13.75 21.35
C ARG A 229 -7.83 13.92 20.15
N SER A 230 -7.01 12.91 19.86
CA SER A 230 -6.06 12.89 18.75
C SER A 230 -6.80 12.90 17.41
N LEU A 231 -7.91 12.16 17.29
CA LEU A 231 -8.78 12.22 16.11
C LEU A 231 -9.39 13.61 15.91
N SER A 232 -9.92 14.23 16.97
CA SER A 232 -10.48 15.59 16.86
C SER A 232 -9.41 16.62 16.48
N GLN A 233 -8.20 16.51 17.05
CA GLN A 233 -7.07 17.34 16.67
C GLN A 233 -6.68 17.14 15.20
N ALA A 234 -6.60 15.90 14.73
CA ALA A 234 -6.29 15.58 13.33
C ALA A 234 -7.35 16.15 12.36
N LEU A 235 -8.64 15.95 12.67
CA LEU A 235 -9.74 16.49 11.88
C LEU A 235 -9.66 18.02 11.82
N HIS A 236 -9.50 18.68 12.97
CA HIS A 236 -9.29 20.13 13.02
C HIS A 236 -8.08 20.55 12.18
N GLN A 237 -6.96 19.83 12.27
CA GLN A 237 -5.74 20.17 11.54
C GLN A 237 -5.94 20.10 10.02
N PHE A 238 -6.69 19.10 9.54
CA PHE A 238 -6.79 18.79 8.12
C PHE A 238 -8.03 19.37 7.43
N THR A 239 -9.07 19.78 8.16
CA THR A 239 -10.27 20.43 7.61
C THR A 239 -10.50 21.86 8.12
N GLY A 240 -9.93 22.21 9.27
CA GLY A 240 -10.11 23.50 9.90
C GLY A 240 -9.28 24.62 9.26
N LYS A 241 -9.57 25.84 9.70
CA LYS A 241 -8.82 27.05 9.35
C LYS A 241 -7.67 27.22 10.33
N VAL A 242 -6.60 26.46 10.14
CA VAL A 242 -5.48 26.39 11.10
C VAL A 242 -4.40 27.42 10.79
N HIS A 243 -4.38 27.96 9.57
CA HIS A 243 -3.41 28.95 9.12
C HIS A 243 -4.09 30.32 9.07
N GLY A 244 -4.53 30.80 10.23
CA GLY A 244 -5.38 31.99 10.33
C GLY A 244 -6.81 31.69 9.88
N ASN A 245 -7.28 32.34 8.81
CA ASN A 245 -8.63 32.14 8.28
C ASN A 245 -8.69 31.13 7.12
N ASP A 246 -7.58 30.44 6.85
CA ASP A 246 -7.42 29.60 5.67
C ASP A 246 -7.19 28.12 6.04
N THR A 247 -7.80 27.26 5.23
CA THR A 247 -7.58 25.81 5.21
C THR A 247 -6.25 25.47 4.52
N CYS A 248 -5.73 24.26 4.75
CA CYS A 248 -4.52 23.77 4.06
C CYS A 248 -4.63 23.86 2.52
N ARG A 249 -5.84 23.65 1.97
CA ARG A 249 -6.10 23.74 0.53
C ARG A 249 -6.01 25.18 0.02
N GLU A 250 -6.58 26.13 0.75
CA GLU A 250 -6.52 27.56 0.40
C GLU A 250 -5.10 28.11 0.51
N VAL A 251 -4.35 27.68 1.53
CA VAL A 251 -2.92 27.99 1.70
C VAL A 251 -2.11 27.50 0.50
N ALA A 252 -2.27 26.23 0.10
CA ALA A 252 -1.58 25.67 -1.07
C ALA A 252 -1.97 26.39 -2.38
N GLN A 253 -3.25 26.71 -2.56
CA GLN A 253 -3.73 27.40 -3.75
C GLN A 253 -3.14 28.82 -3.88
N ARG A 254 -3.08 29.57 -2.77
CA ARG A 254 -2.46 30.91 -2.77
C ARG A 254 -0.98 30.83 -3.11
N PHE A 255 -0.26 29.86 -2.56
CA PHE A 255 1.15 29.65 -2.89
C PHE A 255 1.33 29.31 -4.37
N LEU A 256 0.48 28.45 -4.95
CA LEU A 256 0.51 28.15 -6.39
C LEU A 256 0.25 29.38 -7.26
N THR A 257 -0.72 30.22 -6.88
CA THR A 257 -0.99 31.48 -7.58
C THR A 257 0.19 32.44 -7.46
N HIS A 258 0.85 32.53 -6.31
CA HIS A 258 2.07 33.32 -6.13
C HIS A 258 3.22 32.81 -7.03
N CYS A 259 3.39 31.48 -7.12
CA CYS A 259 4.42 30.85 -7.95
C CYS A 259 4.26 31.11 -9.46
N GLN A 260 3.09 31.54 -9.94
CA GLN A 260 2.92 31.93 -11.35
C GLN A 260 3.73 33.20 -11.71
N GLY A 261 4.04 34.05 -10.72
CA GLY A 261 4.86 35.25 -10.91
C GLY A 261 6.36 35.01 -10.78
N VAL A 262 6.78 33.82 -10.35
CA VAL A 262 8.18 33.47 -10.10
C VAL A 262 8.93 33.30 -11.42
N ARG A 263 10.08 33.97 -11.55
CA ARG A 263 10.81 34.06 -12.82
C ARG A 263 11.80 32.92 -13.03
N SER A 264 12.18 32.22 -11.96
CA SER A 264 13.22 31.19 -12.00
C SER A 264 12.94 30.06 -11.02
N TYR A 265 13.41 28.85 -11.34
CA TYR A 265 13.31 27.71 -10.45
C TYR A 265 14.03 27.95 -9.11
N LYS A 266 15.13 28.71 -9.11
CA LYS A 266 15.83 29.10 -7.88
C LYS A 266 14.95 29.90 -6.91
N GLU A 267 14.23 30.88 -7.44
CA GLU A 267 13.29 31.70 -6.65
C GLU A 267 12.12 30.83 -6.14
N PHE A 268 11.60 29.92 -6.95
CA PHE A 268 10.59 28.95 -6.52
C PHE A 268 11.08 28.11 -5.33
N LYS A 269 12.34 27.63 -5.36
CA LYS A 269 12.92 26.85 -4.26
C LYS A 269 13.02 27.66 -2.96
N ALA A 270 13.31 28.96 -3.05
CA ALA A 270 13.34 29.85 -1.89
C ALA A 270 11.94 30.06 -1.31
N GLU A 271 10.94 30.33 -2.15
CA GLU A 271 9.54 30.46 -1.72
C GLU A 271 9.01 29.15 -1.12
N LEU A 272 9.34 28.00 -1.73
CA LEU A 272 8.97 26.69 -1.23
C LEU A 272 9.58 26.40 0.15
N TYR A 273 10.80 26.88 0.39
CA TYR A 273 11.45 26.77 1.69
C TYR A 273 10.63 27.49 2.77
N HIS A 274 10.24 28.75 2.51
CA HIS A 274 9.43 29.53 3.45
C HIS A 274 8.05 28.90 3.66
N TYR A 275 7.36 28.55 2.57
CA TYR A 275 6.05 27.90 2.61
C TYR A 275 5.98 26.65 3.50
N LEU A 276 7.03 25.81 3.48
CA LEU A 276 7.07 24.58 4.26
C LEU A 276 7.69 24.74 5.65
N THR A 277 8.48 25.79 5.89
CA THR A 277 9.09 26.03 7.22
C THR A 277 8.24 26.92 8.12
N ASP A 278 7.35 27.74 7.55
CA ASP A 278 6.43 28.60 8.31
C ASP A 278 5.46 27.80 9.19
N THR A 279 5.15 26.56 8.81
CA THR A 279 4.28 25.66 9.57
C THR A 279 5.03 24.80 10.58
N VAL A 280 6.36 24.80 10.54
CA VAL A 280 7.21 24.01 11.41
C VAL A 280 7.50 24.81 12.69
N ASN A 281 7.43 24.15 13.84
CA ASN A 281 7.73 24.79 15.12
C ASN A 281 9.13 25.45 15.09
N PRO A 282 9.25 26.78 15.30
CA PRO A 282 10.52 27.49 15.21
C PRO A 282 11.62 26.94 16.13
N ALA A 283 11.25 26.37 17.30
CA ALA A 283 12.20 25.79 18.25
C ALA A 283 12.82 24.49 17.75
N TYR A 284 12.09 23.73 16.94
CA TYR A 284 12.58 22.52 16.27
C TYR A 284 13.30 22.87 14.97
N GLY A 285 12.66 23.67 14.11
CA GLY A 285 13.18 24.04 12.80
C GLY A 285 14.57 24.68 12.85
N LYS A 286 14.81 25.59 13.81
CA LYS A 286 16.09 26.31 13.98
C LYS A 286 17.28 25.43 14.39
N ARG A 287 17.07 24.18 14.82
CA ARG A 287 18.16 23.31 15.30
C ARG A 287 18.93 22.68 14.14
N HIS A 288 18.30 21.79 13.39
CA HIS A 288 18.95 21.08 12.28
C HIS A 288 18.05 20.87 11.06
N PHE A 289 16.74 20.72 11.26
CA PHE A 289 15.80 20.40 10.20
C PHE A 289 15.79 21.46 9.08
N ASN A 290 15.64 22.75 9.42
CA ASN A 290 15.56 23.81 8.41
C ASN A 290 16.86 23.92 7.59
N GLN A 291 18.02 23.72 8.22
CA GLN A 291 19.30 23.76 7.52
C GLN A 291 19.44 22.58 6.53
N GLN A 292 19.10 21.36 6.97
CA GLN A 292 19.14 20.18 6.09
C GLN A 292 18.14 20.31 4.93
N PHE A 293 16.94 20.79 5.22
CA PHE A 293 15.90 21.03 4.23
C PHE A 293 16.28 22.12 3.22
N GLY A 294 16.87 23.24 3.69
CA GLY A 294 17.40 24.28 2.83
C GLY A 294 18.52 23.76 1.92
N ASN A 295 19.45 22.98 2.46
CA ASN A 295 20.51 22.35 1.68
C ASN A 295 19.98 21.37 0.63
N LEU A 296 18.94 20.59 0.96
CA LEU A 296 18.27 19.69 0.01
C LEU A 296 17.70 20.47 -1.17
N LEU A 297 17.00 21.57 -0.91
CA LEU A 297 16.42 22.41 -1.95
C LEU A 297 17.50 23.07 -2.80
N VAL A 298 18.50 23.70 -2.19
CA VAL A 298 19.61 24.33 -2.94
C VAL A 298 20.26 23.33 -3.91
N ASN A 299 20.52 22.10 -3.45
CA ASN A 299 21.13 21.05 -4.25
C ASN A 299 20.17 20.32 -5.20
N ALA A 300 18.87 20.59 -5.14
CA ALA A 300 17.89 20.03 -6.07
C ALA A 300 18.02 20.73 -7.44
N TYR A 301 18.46 19.97 -8.44
CA TYR A 301 18.54 20.35 -9.85
C TYR A 301 19.14 21.75 -10.11
N PRO A 302 20.36 22.06 -9.64
CA PRO A 302 20.97 23.39 -9.80
C PRO A 302 21.13 23.81 -11.26
N GLN A 303 21.28 22.85 -12.18
CA GLN A 303 21.33 23.09 -13.63
C GLN A 303 20.05 23.71 -14.21
N SER A 304 18.93 23.60 -13.49
CA SER A 304 17.63 24.17 -13.90
C SER A 304 17.31 25.47 -13.18
N ASP A 305 18.20 26.01 -12.33
CA ASP A 305 17.92 27.19 -11.49
C ASP A 305 17.53 28.44 -12.27
N SER A 306 18.10 28.63 -13.46
CA SER A 306 17.80 29.75 -14.37
C SER A 306 16.56 29.52 -15.24
N GLN A 307 16.00 28.31 -15.25
CA GLN A 307 14.85 27.95 -16.06
C GLN A 307 13.54 28.34 -15.34
N PRO A 308 12.45 28.61 -16.08
CA PRO A 308 11.14 28.79 -15.48
C PRO A 308 10.66 27.49 -14.82
N LEU A 309 9.82 27.63 -13.80
CA LEU A 309 9.18 26.48 -13.15
C LEU A 309 8.31 25.73 -14.15
N SER A 310 8.55 24.42 -14.28
CA SER A 310 7.73 23.52 -15.08
C SER A 310 7.04 22.48 -14.20
N ASP A 311 5.92 21.92 -14.68
CA ASP A 311 5.25 20.80 -14.02
C ASP A 311 6.19 19.63 -13.73
N PHE A 312 7.16 19.40 -14.61
CA PHE A 312 8.16 18.36 -14.43
C PHE A 312 9.08 18.65 -13.24
N LEU A 313 9.60 19.88 -13.14
CA LEU A 313 10.41 20.31 -12.00
C LEU A 313 9.60 20.29 -10.70
N MET A 314 8.33 20.69 -10.72
CA MET A 314 7.42 20.61 -9.58
C MET A 314 7.27 19.16 -9.08
N VAL A 315 6.93 18.23 -9.97
CA VAL A 315 6.76 16.81 -9.63
C VAL A 315 8.07 16.22 -9.08
N ARG A 316 9.21 16.50 -9.72
CA ARG A 316 10.52 15.99 -9.28
C ARG A 316 10.91 16.54 -7.92
N THR A 317 10.73 17.85 -7.70
CA THR A 317 11.04 18.49 -6.41
C THR A 317 10.17 17.90 -5.31
N CYS A 318 8.84 17.86 -5.50
CA CYS A 318 7.92 17.29 -4.52
C CYS A 318 8.22 15.81 -4.23
N SER A 319 8.54 15.02 -5.26
CA SER A 319 8.95 13.62 -5.07
C SER A 319 10.25 13.51 -4.26
N GLN A 320 11.25 14.34 -4.54
CA GLN A 320 12.50 14.37 -3.78
C GLN A 320 12.28 14.77 -2.32
N LEU A 321 11.38 15.72 -2.06
CA LEU A 321 10.99 16.09 -0.70
C LEU A 321 10.37 14.92 0.05
N LEU A 322 9.46 14.17 -0.57
CA LEU A 322 8.84 12.99 0.05
C LEU A 322 9.87 11.88 0.33
N ASN A 323 10.92 11.74 -0.47
CA ASN A 323 12.02 10.80 -0.21
C ASN A 323 12.79 11.18 1.05
N PHE A 324 13.10 12.46 1.19
CA PHE A 324 13.83 13.00 2.32
C PHE A 324 13.01 12.93 3.61
N LEU A 325 11.72 13.30 3.55
CA LEU A 325 10.87 13.41 4.74
C LEU A 325 10.34 12.07 5.24
N VAL A 326 10.10 11.09 4.35
CA VAL A 326 9.47 9.80 4.72
C VAL A 326 10.48 8.66 4.64
N VAL A 327 10.87 8.26 3.43
CA VAL A 327 11.83 7.16 3.22
C VAL A 327 12.39 7.18 1.79
N GLU A 328 13.70 7.02 1.65
CA GLU A 328 14.38 7.11 0.36
C GLU A 328 14.14 5.89 -0.54
N SER A 329 14.30 4.67 -0.03
CA SER A 329 14.19 3.44 -0.84
C SER A 329 13.88 2.20 -0.01
N ILE A 330 13.46 1.12 -0.69
CA ILE A 330 13.26 -0.21 -0.09
C ILE A 330 14.60 -0.83 0.36
N HIS A 331 15.66 -0.65 -0.44
CA HIS A 331 16.97 -1.26 -0.16
C HIS A 331 17.71 -0.58 0.99
N ARG A 332 17.40 0.70 1.25
CA ARG A 332 17.89 1.48 2.39
C ARG A 332 16.71 2.26 2.95
N PRO A 333 15.93 1.67 3.88
CA PRO A 333 14.81 2.36 4.51
C PRO A 333 15.33 3.36 5.54
N GLN A 334 16.11 4.36 5.10
CA GLN A 334 16.52 5.46 5.95
C GLN A 334 15.32 6.40 6.11
N HIS A 335 14.74 6.38 7.30
CA HIS A 335 13.55 7.16 7.67
C HIS A 335 13.77 7.91 8.99
N PHE A 336 15.03 8.21 9.33
CA PHE A 336 15.39 8.90 10.57
C PHE A 336 14.79 10.31 10.63
N VAL A 337 14.78 11.03 9.50
CA VAL A 337 14.11 12.34 9.40
C VAL A 337 12.62 12.20 9.72
N PHE A 338 11.97 11.15 9.24
CA PHE A 338 10.56 10.90 9.54
C PHE A 338 10.33 10.65 11.03
N VAL A 339 11.14 9.79 11.65
CA VAL A 339 11.05 9.50 13.10
C VAL A 339 11.34 10.74 13.94
N ASP A 340 12.33 11.54 13.55
CA ASP A 340 12.67 12.79 14.22
C ASP A 340 11.52 13.82 14.11
N LEU A 341 10.91 13.96 12.94
CA LEU A 341 9.72 14.80 12.75
C LEU A 341 8.57 14.33 13.63
N LEU A 342 8.29 13.03 13.68
CA LEU A 342 7.23 12.49 14.53
C LEU A 342 7.51 12.71 16.02
N SER A 343 8.77 12.59 16.44
CA SER A 343 9.16 12.74 17.85
C SER A 343 9.09 14.20 18.31
N ASN A 344 9.38 15.16 17.43
CA ASN A 344 9.43 16.58 17.78
C ASN A 344 8.15 17.36 17.45
N LEU A 345 7.44 17.00 16.37
CA LEU A 345 6.23 17.69 15.93
C LEU A 345 4.95 16.90 16.24
N GLY A 346 5.04 15.58 16.40
CA GLY A 346 3.90 14.69 16.51
C GLY A 346 3.28 14.31 15.16
N ALA A 347 2.56 13.19 15.15
CA ALA A 347 2.01 12.60 13.92
C ALA A 347 1.10 13.53 13.11
N THR A 348 0.27 14.32 13.78
CA THR A 348 -0.67 15.24 13.10
C THR A 348 0.06 16.36 12.35
N SER A 349 1.03 17.02 12.99
CA SER A 349 1.79 18.11 12.35
C SER A 349 2.77 17.59 11.29
N THR A 350 3.39 16.43 11.49
CA THR A 350 4.20 15.79 10.45
C THR A 350 3.35 15.44 9.22
N THR A 351 2.16 14.86 9.42
CA THR A 351 1.27 14.54 8.30
C THR A 351 0.74 15.79 7.61
N GLN A 352 0.51 16.90 8.33
CA GLN A 352 0.17 18.18 7.72
C GLN A 352 1.26 18.67 6.77
N LEU A 353 2.54 18.60 7.18
CA LEU A 353 3.68 18.98 6.32
C LEU A 353 3.67 18.15 5.02
N LEU A 354 3.44 16.84 5.13
CA LEU A 354 3.33 15.95 3.96
C LEU A 354 2.10 16.31 3.10
N LEU A 355 0.97 16.62 3.73
CA LEU A 355 -0.25 17.04 3.05
C LEU A 355 -0.04 18.34 2.27
N GLN A 356 0.69 19.31 2.82
CA GLN A 356 1.01 20.57 2.12
C GLN A 356 1.79 20.32 0.82
N ILE A 357 2.72 19.37 0.82
CA ILE A 357 3.49 18.97 -0.38
C ILE A 357 2.57 18.29 -1.41
N VAL A 358 1.68 17.41 -0.97
CA VAL A 358 0.76 16.73 -1.89
C VAL A 358 -0.32 17.67 -2.43
N LEU A 359 -0.79 18.63 -1.64
CA LEU A 359 -1.72 19.67 -2.10
C LEU A 359 -1.06 20.61 -3.12
N LEU A 360 0.23 20.89 -2.95
CA LEU A 360 1.03 21.65 -3.92
C LEU A 360 1.10 20.92 -5.26
N CYS A 361 1.39 19.62 -5.24
CA CYS A 361 1.47 18.80 -6.45
C CYS A 361 0.67 17.50 -6.30
N ARG A 362 -0.61 17.52 -6.69
CA ARG A 362 -1.50 16.35 -6.53
C ARG A 362 -0.99 15.08 -7.22
N ARG A 363 -0.17 15.24 -8.26
CA ARG A 363 0.47 14.13 -9.00
C ARG A 363 1.42 13.30 -8.13
N VAL A 364 1.91 13.83 -7.00
CA VAL A 364 2.77 13.08 -6.07
C VAL A 364 2.00 12.31 -4.99
N LYS A 365 0.66 12.34 -4.97
CA LYS A 365 -0.14 11.54 -4.01
C LYS A 365 0.21 10.04 -4.06
N PRO A 366 0.21 9.36 -5.23
CA PRO A 366 0.62 7.95 -5.30
C PRO A 366 2.06 7.74 -4.85
N TYR A 367 2.91 8.76 -5.00
CA TYR A 367 4.28 8.69 -4.54
C TYR A 367 4.38 8.67 -3.01
N LEU A 368 3.57 9.50 -2.32
CA LEU A 368 3.47 9.46 -0.86
C LEU A 368 2.95 8.11 -0.37
N GLU A 369 1.89 7.59 -1.00
CA GLU A 369 1.32 6.28 -0.69
C GLU A 369 2.38 5.18 -0.84
N LYS A 370 3.17 5.22 -1.91
CA LYS A 370 4.32 4.33 -2.10
C LYS A 370 5.37 4.49 -1.00
N ARG A 371 5.66 5.70 -0.51
CA ARG A 371 6.63 5.88 0.59
C ARG A 371 6.14 5.22 1.88
N PHE A 372 4.85 5.33 2.18
CA PHE A 372 4.27 4.62 3.33
C PHE A 372 4.17 3.11 3.12
N SER A 373 4.01 2.61 1.90
CA SER A 373 4.05 1.15 1.63
C SER A 373 5.43 0.55 1.90
N ILE A 374 6.50 1.30 1.65
CA ILE A 374 7.88 0.89 1.97
C ILE A 374 8.05 0.75 3.49
N LEU A 375 7.60 1.76 4.26
CA LEU A 375 7.61 1.69 5.72
C LEU A 375 6.74 0.53 6.23
N PHE A 376 5.57 0.33 5.61
CA PHE A 376 4.68 -0.75 5.96
C PHE A 376 5.36 -2.12 5.80
N HIS A 377 5.98 -2.34 4.63
CA HIS A 377 6.73 -3.57 4.35
C HIS A 377 7.88 -3.79 5.34
N HIS A 378 8.64 -2.73 5.68
CA HIS A 378 9.76 -2.84 6.61
C HIS A 378 9.34 -3.26 8.02
N TYR A 379 8.17 -2.82 8.48
CA TYR A 379 7.65 -3.07 9.83
C TYR A 379 6.58 -4.16 9.90
N GLU A 380 6.26 -4.83 8.80
CA GLU A 380 5.14 -5.76 8.68
C GLU A 380 5.17 -6.90 9.73
N SER A 381 6.36 -7.41 10.05
CA SER A 381 6.58 -8.48 11.03
C SER A 381 6.68 -8.01 12.48
N TYR A 382 6.73 -6.70 12.74
CA TYR A 382 6.90 -6.15 14.07
C TYR A 382 5.60 -6.20 14.86
N SER A 383 5.69 -6.29 16.19
CA SER A 383 4.52 -6.15 17.05
C SER A 383 4.01 -4.70 17.04
N ARG A 384 2.68 -4.54 17.16
CA ARG A 384 2.02 -3.23 17.13
C ARG A 384 2.57 -2.26 18.17
N ASP A 385 2.91 -2.76 19.36
CA ASP A 385 3.46 -1.94 20.46
C ASP A 385 4.80 -1.28 20.11
N ARG A 386 5.62 -1.92 19.27
CA ARG A 386 6.92 -1.36 18.85
C ARG A 386 6.79 -0.31 17.75
N VAL A 387 5.63 -0.21 17.09
CA VAL A 387 5.40 0.64 15.92
C VAL A 387 4.20 1.57 16.08
N GLN A 388 3.85 1.91 17.32
CA GLN A 388 2.75 2.84 17.62
C GLN A 388 2.93 4.20 16.92
N TRP A 389 4.18 4.68 16.77
CA TRP A 389 4.49 5.88 16.01
C TRP A 389 4.04 5.79 14.54
N LEU A 390 4.23 4.62 13.91
CA LEU A 390 3.85 4.39 12.52
C LEU A 390 2.34 4.22 12.39
N ILE A 391 1.70 3.52 13.34
CA ILE A 391 0.24 3.42 13.41
C ILE A 391 -0.36 4.84 13.50
N ALA A 392 0.13 5.68 14.42
CA ALA A 392 -0.35 7.05 14.56
C ALA A 392 -0.16 7.87 13.26
N ALA A 393 1.00 7.73 12.60
CA ALA A 393 1.27 8.40 11.32
C ALA A 393 0.33 7.91 10.19
N MET A 394 0.06 6.60 10.09
CA MET A 394 -0.82 6.03 9.08
C MET A 394 -2.29 6.42 9.29
N GLU A 395 -2.76 6.42 10.53
CA GLU A 395 -4.13 6.85 10.85
C GLU A 395 -4.30 8.35 10.54
N ASN A 396 -3.30 9.19 10.86
CA ASN A 396 -3.31 10.60 10.45
C ASN A 396 -3.28 10.77 8.92
N LEU A 397 -2.45 9.99 8.21
CA LEU A 397 -2.38 10.02 6.75
C LEU A 397 -3.73 9.65 6.13
N GLN A 398 -4.37 8.61 6.63
CA GLN A 398 -5.68 8.17 6.14
C GLN A 398 -6.73 9.26 6.30
N ILE A 399 -6.79 9.91 7.47
CA ILE A 399 -7.69 11.05 7.71
C ILE A 399 -7.35 12.19 6.74
N ALA A 400 -6.08 12.62 6.67
CA ALA A 400 -5.66 13.72 5.80
C ALA A 400 -6.02 13.50 4.33
N LEU A 401 -5.81 12.27 3.82
CA LEU A 401 -6.14 11.90 2.44
C LEU A 401 -7.66 11.86 2.22
N SER A 402 -8.42 11.27 3.14
CA SER A 402 -9.88 11.22 3.07
C SER A 402 -10.52 12.59 3.14
N THR A 403 -10.02 13.51 3.96
CA THR A 403 -10.65 14.83 4.08
C THR A 403 -10.28 15.79 2.94
N ASN A 404 -9.13 15.60 2.29
CA ASN A 404 -8.62 16.56 1.29
C ASN A 404 -8.72 16.09 -0.16
N PHE A 405 -8.83 14.78 -0.43
CA PHE A 405 -8.82 14.24 -1.79
C PHE A 405 -10.08 13.46 -2.17
N SER A 406 -11.06 13.33 -1.28
CA SER A 406 -12.36 12.72 -1.61
C SER A 406 -13.51 13.72 -1.44
N ALA A 407 -14.72 13.24 -1.76
CA ALA A 407 -15.96 14.02 -1.67
C ALA A 407 -16.56 14.03 -0.25
N LEU A 408 -15.75 13.69 0.76
CA LEU A 408 -16.20 13.59 2.15
C LEU A 408 -16.61 14.97 2.67
N ASN A 409 -17.90 15.14 2.95
CA ASN A 409 -18.45 16.39 3.51
C ASN A 409 -18.40 16.35 5.04
N LEU A 410 -17.52 17.16 5.64
CA LEU A 410 -17.32 17.30 7.09
C LEU A 410 -17.75 18.67 7.60
N CYS A 411 -18.94 19.13 7.19
CA CYS A 411 -19.44 20.48 7.51
C CYS A 411 -19.47 20.79 9.02
N PHE A 412 -19.47 19.77 9.88
CA PHE A 412 -19.60 19.92 11.34
C PHE A 412 -18.28 19.82 12.13
N VAL A 413 -17.13 19.59 11.49
CA VAL A 413 -15.85 19.40 12.23
C VAL A 413 -15.47 20.63 13.06
N ASN A 414 -15.81 21.84 12.60
CA ASN A 414 -15.56 23.08 13.33
C ASN A 414 -16.30 23.16 14.69
N GLN A 415 -17.27 22.29 14.95
CA GLN A 415 -18.01 22.21 16.21
C GLN A 415 -17.40 21.22 17.22
N LEU A 416 -16.40 20.43 16.83
CA LEU A 416 -15.73 19.45 17.70
C LEU A 416 -14.68 20.08 18.65
N VAL A 417 -14.27 21.33 18.42
CA VAL A 417 -13.16 21.99 19.15
C VAL A 417 -13.68 23.19 19.95
N ARG A 418 -14.75 23.01 20.74
CA ARG A 418 -15.12 23.96 21.78
C ARG A 418 -14.56 23.55 23.12
#